data_AF-A0A383RYU6-F1
#
_entry.id   AF-A0A383RYU6-F1
#
_cell.length_a   1.000
_cell.length_b   1.000
_cell.length_c   1.000
_cell.angle_alpha   90.00
_cell.angle_beta   90.00
_cell.angle_gamma   90.00
#
_symmetry.space_group_name_H-M   'P 1'
#
loop_
_entity.id
_entity.type
_entity.pdbx_description
1 polymer ?
#
loop_
_entity_poly.entity_id
_entity_poly.type
_entity_poly.pdbx_seq_one_letter_code
_entity_poly.pdbx_strand_id
1 'polypeptide(L)'
;MSGFRRMAVIYLLLLLVVLILFWLQQVPQDAQAATPWGQDYFPNTRLVTQEGQPVRFFDDLIKDKVVAINFIFTGCSDSCPVETARLRQVQKLLGDRVGKDVFLYSISIDPYNDTPSTLKAYAQKFAIGPGWTLLTGEPDDIEQLRRRLGLFIEGLDNGRSKDHNLSLIIGNQASGRWMKASPFESPYILADRLGNSLHNWKNPSNLANDYGHAPEVRPPSVGEQIYRTRCSSCHSLGDGALAPQRGIGPDLLGVTRQRDVQWLTRWLKAPDQMLAEKDPLAMLLYEQYNRLAMPNLRLGDTEVAALLTYLEEETQRIQTPLPPLIR
;
A
#
# COMPACT_ATOMS: atom_id res chain seq x y z
N MET A 1 34.52 -69.14 -5.86
CA MET A 1 34.94 -67.74 -6.14
C MET A 1 33.78 -66.78 -6.47
N SER A 2 32.53 -67.23 -6.67
CA SER A 2 31.39 -66.38 -7.05
C SER A 2 30.72 -65.65 -5.86
N GLY A 3 30.69 -66.25 -4.67
CA GLY A 3 30.05 -65.65 -3.48
C GLY A 3 30.81 -64.43 -2.92
N PHE A 4 32.14 -64.48 -2.91
CA PHE A 4 32.98 -63.40 -2.38
C PHE A 4 32.89 -62.12 -3.23
N ARG A 5 32.81 -62.26 -4.56
CA ARG A 5 32.58 -61.13 -5.47
C ARG A 5 31.20 -60.49 -5.27
N ARG A 6 30.15 -61.28 -4.98
CA ARG A 6 28.80 -60.75 -4.72
C ARG A 6 28.73 -59.98 -3.40
N MET A 7 29.35 -60.48 -2.34
CA MET A 7 29.43 -59.74 -1.07
C MET A 7 30.23 -58.45 -1.21
N ALA A 8 31.38 -58.48 -1.90
CA ALA A 8 32.19 -57.28 -2.12
C ALA A 8 31.41 -56.17 -2.85
N VAL A 9 30.61 -56.51 -3.88
CA VAL A 9 29.77 -55.56 -4.61
C VAL A 9 28.66 -54.98 -3.72
N ILE A 10 28.02 -55.79 -2.88
CA ILE A 10 26.98 -55.32 -1.95
C ILE A 10 27.56 -54.35 -0.92
N TYR A 11 28.72 -54.66 -0.34
CA TYR A 11 29.39 -53.74 0.59
C TYR A 11 29.80 -52.44 -0.09
N LEU A 12 30.28 -52.49 -1.32
CA LEU A 12 30.68 -51.29 -2.06
C LEU A 12 29.47 -50.40 -2.39
N LEU A 13 28.33 -50.99 -2.75
CA LEU A 13 27.08 -50.26 -2.99
C LEU A 13 26.51 -49.65 -1.70
N LEU A 14 26.54 -50.37 -0.58
CA LEU A 14 26.11 -49.83 0.71
C LEU A 14 27.00 -48.67 1.16
N LEU A 15 28.32 -48.80 0.97
CA LEU A 15 29.28 -47.75 1.31
C LEU A 15 29.10 -46.53 0.40
N LEU A 16 28.79 -46.73 -0.88
CA LEU A 16 28.47 -45.66 -1.81
C LEU A 16 27.15 -44.94 -1.44
N VAL A 17 26.11 -45.68 -1.03
CA VAL A 17 24.85 -45.09 -0.55
C VAL A 17 25.06 -44.30 0.74
N VAL A 18 25.83 -44.81 1.69
CA VAL A 18 26.18 -44.09 2.92
C VAL A 18 27.00 -42.84 2.61
N LEU A 19 27.97 -42.92 1.70
CA LEU A 19 28.73 -41.76 1.25
C LEU A 19 27.83 -40.72 0.56
N ILE A 20 26.88 -41.13 -0.29
CA ILE A 20 25.92 -40.24 -0.94
C ILE A 20 24.99 -39.59 0.09
N LEU A 21 24.47 -40.34 1.05
CA LEU A 21 23.62 -39.80 2.12
C LEU A 21 24.40 -38.84 3.03
N PHE A 22 25.66 -39.14 3.34
CA PHE A 22 26.55 -38.25 4.08
C PHE A 22 26.85 -36.97 3.28
N TRP A 23 27.09 -37.09 1.96
CA TRP A 23 27.29 -35.95 1.07
C TRP A 23 26.03 -35.08 0.94
N LEU A 24 24.85 -35.70 0.88
CA LEU A 24 23.55 -35.02 0.88
C LEU A 24 23.26 -34.31 2.22
N GLN A 25 23.79 -34.84 3.33
CA GLN A 25 23.73 -34.18 4.65
C GLN A 25 24.77 -33.05 4.81
N GLN A 26 25.79 -32.99 3.95
CA GLN A 26 26.79 -31.90 3.92
C GLN A 26 26.45 -30.79 2.92
N VAL A 27 25.26 -30.77 2.32
CA VAL A 27 24.77 -29.56 1.65
C VAL A 27 24.71 -28.46 2.72
N PRO A 28 25.50 -27.37 2.60
CA PRO A 28 25.52 -26.33 3.61
C PRO A 28 24.09 -25.78 3.77
N GLN A 29 23.51 -25.91 4.97
CA GLN A 29 22.28 -25.18 5.32
C GLN A 29 22.46 -23.66 5.14
N ASP A 30 23.71 -23.19 5.13
CA ASP A 30 24.11 -21.79 4.98
C ASP A 30 23.94 -21.21 3.58
N ALA A 31 23.68 -22.03 2.55
CA ALA A 31 23.40 -21.51 1.20
C ALA A 31 22.04 -20.79 1.12
N GLN A 32 21.22 -20.86 2.18
CA GLN A 32 19.88 -20.28 2.22
C GLN A 32 19.82 -18.80 2.67
N ALA A 33 20.90 -18.14 3.15
CA ALA A 33 20.71 -16.80 3.77
C ALA A 33 21.89 -15.80 3.75
N ALA A 34 22.71 -15.73 2.70
CA ALA A 34 23.54 -14.53 2.47
C ALA A 34 22.91 -13.65 1.38
N THR A 35 21.72 -13.10 1.66
CA THR A 35 21.17 -12.03 0.81
C THR A 35 22.04 -10.79 1.01
N PRO A 36 22.40 -10.04 -0.05
CA PRO A 36 23.16 -8.79 0.10
C PRO A 36 22.36 -7.71 0.84
N TRP A 37 21.09 -7.96 1.14
CA TRP A 37 20.14 -7.09 1.86
C TRP A 37 19.99 -7.54 3.32
N GLY A 38 21.13 -7.85 3.97
CA GLY A 38 21.22 -8.22 5.37
C GLY A 38 21.51 -7.03 6.31
N GLN A 39 21.92 -7.34 7.54
CA GLN A 39 22.27 -6.34 8.57
C GLN A 39 23.39 -5.39 8.12
N ASP A 40 24.28 -5.84 7.24
CA ASP A 40 25.39 -5.01 6.73
C ASP A 40 24.92 -3.94 5.73
N TYR A 41 23.75 -4.14 5.11
CA TYR A 41 23.21 -3.20 4.12
C TYR A 41 22.23 -2.22 4.75
N PHE A 42 21.22 -2.73 5.44
CA PHE A 42 20.17 -1.92 6.05
C PHE A 42 20.58 -1.48 7.45
N PRO A 43 20.58 -0.18 7.75
CA PRO A 43 21.00 0.30 9.06
C PRO A 43 20.01 -0.17 10.13
N ASN A 44 20.53 -0.56 11.29
CA ASN A 44 19.68 -0.93 12.43
C ASN A 44 19.25 0.31 13.26
N THR A 45 18.73 1.29 12.52
CA THR A 45 18.34 2.62 12.99
C THR A 45 17.33 2.52 14.13
N ARG A 46 17.48 3.35 15.16
CA ARG A 46 16.51 3.43 16.25
C ARG A 46 15.33 4.31 15.81
N LEU A 47 14.13 3.78 15.92
CA LEU A 47 12.88 4.50 15.63
C LEU A 47 11.94 4.41 16.85
N VAL A 48 10.87 5.19 16.82
CA VAL A 48 9.82 5.21 17.83
C VAL A 48 8.47 5.07 17.15
N THR A 49 7.63 4.12 17.60
CA THR A 49 6.29 3.91 17.04
C THR A 49 5.30 4.99 17.50
N GLN A 50 4.11 5.02 16.90
CA GLN A 50 3.03 5.90 17.33
C GLN A 50 2.52 5.61 18.77
N GLU A 51 2.85 4.45 19.34
CA GLU A 51 2.62 4.09 20.74
C GLU A 51 3.75 4.53 21.68
N GLY A 52 4.78 5.19 21.15
CA GLY A 52 5.96 5.61 21.92
C GLY A 52 6.95 4.49 22.20
N GLN A 53 6.84 3.34 21.52
CA GLN A 53 7.73 2.20 21.74
C GLN A 53 9.01 2.35 20.91
N PRO A 54 10.21 2.23 21.51
CA PRO A 54 11.45 2.21 20.75
C PRO A 54 11.58 0.89 20.00
N VAL A 55 11.99 0.96 18.73
CA VAL A 55 12.23 -0.19 17.86
C VAL A 55 13.50 0.00 17.04
N ARG A 56 14.02 -1.08 16.48
CA ARG A 56 15.20 -1.16 15.63
C ARG A 56 14.79 -1.55 14.22
N PHE A 57 15.15 -0.72 13.24
CA PHE A 57 14.66 -0.87 11.86
C PHE A 57 14.93 -2.26 11.29
N PHE A 58 16.16 -2.78 11.41
CA PHE A 58 16.46 -4.09 10.88
C PHE A 58 15.78 -5.19 11.69
N ASP A 59 16.12 -5.29 12.97
CA ASP A 59 15.76 -6.44 13.80
C ASP A 59 14.24 -6.53 14.05
N ASP A 60 13.58 -5.41 14.32
CA ASP A 60 12.18 -5.40 14.71
C ASP A 60 11.24 -5.21 13.51
N LEU A 61 11.66 -4.50 12.45
CA LEU A 61 10.72 -4.10 11.39
C LEU A 61 10.86 -4.94 10.11
N ILE A 62 12.07 -5.25 9.65
CA ILE A 62 12.23 -5.86 8.32
C ILE A 62 12.79 -7.28 8.32
N LYS A 63 13.54 -7.69 9.35
CA LYS A 63 14.14 -9.02 9.42
C LYS A 63 13.07 -10.11 9.27
N ASP A 64 13.29 -11.02 8.32
CA ASP A 64 12.40 -12.16 8.02
C ASP A 64 10.94 -11.80 7.65
N LYS A 65 10.69 -10.54 7.26
CA LYS A 65 9.34 -10.02 6.98
C LYS A 65 9.15 -9.62 5.52
N VAL A 66 7.88 -9.65 5.09
CA VAL A 66 7.42 -8.92 3.91
C VAL A 66 6.87 -7.57 4.35
N VAL A 67 7.42 -6.50 3.79
CA VAL A 67 7.16 -5.14 4.26
C VAL A 67 6.80 -4.22 3.11
N ALA A 68 5.95 -3.23 3.38
CA ALA A 68 5.79 -2.04 2.57
C ALA A 68 6.18 -0.81 3.41
N ILE A 69 7.08 0.02 2.90
CA ILE A 69 7.64 1.18 3.60
C ILE A 69 7.44 2.42 2.74
N ASN A 70 6.78 3.42 3.28
CA ASN A 70 6.74 4.76 2.71
C ASN A 70 7.24 5.80 3.72
N PHE A 71 7.61 6.96 3.17
CA PHE A 71 8.00 8.12 3.96
C PHE A 71 6.93 9.19 3.81
N ILE A 72 6.47 9.75 4.92
CA ILE A 72 5.36 10.71 4.97
C ILE A 72 5.71 11.89 5.89
N PHE A 73 4.88 12.91 5.91
CA PHE A 73 4.78 13.81 7.06
C PHE A 73 3.32 14.17 7.28
N THR A 74 2.86 14.22 8.54
CA THR A 74 1.42 14.28 8.82
C THR A 74 0.78 15.63 8.44
N GLY A 75 1.59 16.68 8.34
CA GLY A 75 1.18 18.01 7.88
C GLY A 75 1.03 18.17 6.37
N CYS A 76 1.25 17.13 5.57
CA CYS A 76 1.09 17.19 4.12
C CYS A 76 -0.39 17.28 3.72
N SER A 77 -0.75 18.31 2.97
CA SER A 77 -2.11 18.54 2.43
C SER A 77 -2.37 17.89 1.07
N ASP A 78 -1.36 17.30 0.46
CA ASP A 78 -1.36 16.98 -0.96
C ASP A 78 -1.36 15.45 -1.19
N SER A 79 -0.18 14.85 -1.39
CA SER A 79 -0.04 13.45 -1.80
C SER A 79 -0.18 12.44 -0.67
N CYS A 80 0.38 12.71 0.53
CA CYS A 80 0.40 11.75 1.62
C CYS A 80 -1.01 11.27 2.07
N PRO A 81 -2.05 12.13 2.12
CA PRO A 81 -3.43 11.68 2.37
C PRO A 81 -3.93 10.67 1.33
N VAL A 82 -3.62 10.89 0.05
CA VAL A 82 -4.07 10.02 -1.06
C VAL A 82 -3.34 8.67 -1.01
N GLU A 83 -2.04 8.68 -0.75
CA GLU A 83 -1.23 7.47 -0.55
C GLU A 83 -1.72 6.67 0.66
N THR A 84 -1.94 7.32 1.80
CA THR A 84 -2.46 6.66 3.01
C THR A 84 -3.83 6.03 2.74
N ALA A 85 -4.69 6.72 2.00
CA ALA A 85 -5.97 6.18 1.60
C ALA A 85 -5.86 4.94 0.70
N ARG A 86 -4.91 4.94 -0.24
CA ARG A 86 -4.64 3.77 -1.09
C ARG A 86 -4.09 2.59 -0.29
N LEU A 87 -3.14 2.83 0.62
CA LEU A 87 -2.59 1.78 1.48
C LEU A 87 -3.63 1.23 2.46
N ARG A 88 -4.64 2.01 2.88
CA ARG A 88 -5.81 1.48 3.63
C ARG A 88 -6.59 0.46 2.79
N GLN A 89 -6.77 0.71 1.50
CA GLN A 89 -7.41 -0.26 0.61
C GLN A 89 -6.58 -1.54 0.50
N VAL A 90 -5.26 -1.42 0.38
CA VAL A 90 -4.33 -2.56 0.39
C VAL A 90 -4.43 -3.34 1.70
N GLN A 91 -4.42 -2.65 2.86
CA GLN A 91 -4.59 -3.27 4.17
C GLN A 91 -5.89 -4.06 4.25
N LYS A 92 -7.00 -3.50 3.74
CA LYS A 92 -8.30 -4.17 3.70
C LYS A 92 -8.28 -5.42 2.80
N LEU A 93 -7.66 -5.34 1.62
CA LEU A 93 -7.55 -6.47 0.68
C LEU A 93 -6.69 -7.61 1.24
N LEU A 94 -5.62 -7.27 1.96
CA LEU A 94 -4.76 -8.25 2.62
C LEU A 94 -5.39 -8.83 3.89
N GLY A 95 -6.27 -8.07 4.55
CA GLY A 95 -7.01 -8.48 5.74
C GLY A 95 -6.06 -8.98 6.84
N ASP A 96 -6.37 -10.16 7.37
CA ASP A 96 -5.64 -10.83 8.45
C ASP A 96 -4.16 -11.12 8.19
N ARG A 97 -3.69 -11.00 6.95
CA ARG A 97 -2.26 -11.13 6.60
C ARG A 97 -1.44 -9.97 7.19
N VAL A 98 -2.05 -8.78 7.30
CA VAL A 98 -1.37 -7.59 7.82
C VAL A 98 -1.14 -7.73 9.32
N GLY A 99 0.13 -7.66 9.73
CA GLY A 99 0.59 -7.91 11.10
C GLY A 99 0.94 -9.37 11.40
N LYS A 100 0.75 -10.30 10.45
CA LYS A 100 1.19 -11.70 10.59
C LYS A 100 2.40 -11.98 9.73
N ASP A 101 2.25 -11.81 8.42
CA ASP A 101 3.31 -12.10 7.45
C ASP A 101 3.52 -10.98 6.41
N VAL A 102 2.64 -9.98 6.40
CA VAL A 102 2.83 -8.70 5.72
C VAL A 102 2.78 -7.56 6.74
N PHE A 103 3.68 -6.58 6.64
CA PHE A 103 3.73 -5.44 7.55
C PHE A 103 3.81 -4.13 6.77
N LEU A 104 3.10 -3.10 7.23
CA LEU A 104 3.11 -1.77 6.61
C LEU A 104 3.79 -0.78 7.55
N TYR A 105 4.65 0.08 7.01
CA TYR A 105 5.38 1.08 7.79
C TYR A 105 5.33 2.43 7.09
N SER A 106 4.92 3.46 7.84
CA SER A 106 4.99 4.84 7.40
C SER A 106 5.91 5.63 8.30
N ILE A 107 7.05 6.07 7.77
CA ILE A 107 8.12 6.72 8.53
C ILE A 107 8.06 8.22 8.28
N SER A 108 7.95 9.01 9.34
CA SER A 108 7.92 10.47 9.22
C SER A 108 9.26 11.01 8.75
N ILE A 109 9.22 12.03 7.88
CA ILE A 109 10.37 12.86 7.52
C ILE A 109 10.41 14.20 8.27
N ASP A 110 9.41 14.48 9.11
CA ASP A 110 9.28 15.70 9.90
C ASP A 110 9.18 15.37 11.40
N PRO A 111 10.24 14.78 12.00
CA PRO A 111 10.21 14.29 13.38
C PRO A 111 9.99 15.38 14.43
N TYR A 112 10.25 16.65 14.09
CA TYR A 112 10.02 17.79 14.99
C TYR A 112 8.52 18.06 15.23
N ASN A 113 7.67 17.77 14.25
CA ASN A 113 6.21 17.97 14.33
C ASN A 113 5.45 16.64 14.50
N ASP A 114 5.97 15.57 13.91
CA ASP A 114 5.38 14.23 13.92
C ASP A 114 5.83 13.43 15.14
N THR A 115 5.43 13.89 16.32
CA THR A 115 5.58 13.16 17.58
C THR A 115 4.78 11.85 17.55
N PRO A 116 5.07 10.86 18.43
CA PRO A 116 4.24 9.66 18.55
C PRO A 116 2.74 9.96 18.72
N SER A 117 2.40 11.01 19.48
CA SER A 117 1.02 11.44 19.67
C SER A 117 0.38 12.00 18.40
N THR A 118 1.14 12.76 17.59
CA THR A 118 0.72 13.27 16.28
C THR A 118 0.47 12.12 15.31
N LEU A 119 1.41 11.16 15.24
CA LEU A 119 1.28 9.96 14.41
C LEU A 119 0.07 9.11 14.81
N LYS A 120 -0.18 8.96 16.11
CA LYS A 120 -1.35 8.23 16.61
C LYS A 120 -2.66 8.90 16.21
N ALA A 121 -2.74 10.22 16.29
CA ALA A 121 -3.89 10.97 15.82
C ALA A 121 -4.08 10.85 14.30
N TYR A 122 -3.00 10.86 13.53
CA TYR A 122 -3.05 10.62 12.08
C TYR A 122 -3.59 9.22 11.76
N ALA A 123 -3.07 8.18 12.41
CA ALA A 123 -3.54 6.80 12.26
C ALA A 123 -5.04 6.66 12.55
N GLN A 124 -5.54 7.33 13.59
CA GLN A 124 -6.96 7.35 13.92
C GLN A 124 -7.81 8.01 12.83
N LYS A 125 -7.39 9.15 12.28
CA LYS A 125 -8.13 9.86 11.22
C LYS A 125 -8.35 8.98 9.98
N PHE A 126 -7.31 8.26 9.57
CA PHE A 126 -7.33 7.36 8.41
C PHE A 126 -7.86 5.95 8.71
N ALA A 127 -8.23 5.68 9.97
CA ALA A 127 -8.63 4.35 10.43
C ALA A 127 -7.59 3.26 10.08
N ILE A 128 -6.31 3.55 10.32
CA ILE A 128 -5.20 2.62 10.12
C ILE A 128 -5.33 1.47 11.13
N GLY A 129 -5.42 0.24 10.60
CA GLY A 129 -5.61 -0.97 11.39
C GLY A 129 -4.30 -1.61 11.87
N PRO A 130 -4.39 -2.74 12.62
CA PRO A 130 -3.24 -3.50 13.09
C PRO A 130 -2.27 -3.92 11.97
N GLY A 131 -1.00 -4.08 12.34
CA GLY A 131 0.07 -4.47 11.42
C GLY A 131 0.55 -3.36 10.49
N TRP A 132 -0.01 -2.16 10.62
CA TRP A 132 0.53 -0.93 10.03
C TRP A 132 1.02 0.01 11.13
N THR A 133 2.33 0.24 11.18
CA THR A 133 2.99 1.08 12.20
C THR A 133 3.46 2.39 11.60
N LEU A 134 3.22 3.49 12.30
CA LEU A 134 3.74 4.82 11.98
C LEU A 134 4.94 5.10 12.88
N LEU A 135 6.03 5.57 12.29
CA LEU A 135 7.31 5.72 12.99
C LEU A 135 7.87 7.13 12.86
N THR A 136 8.55 7.57 13.90
CA THR A 136 9.40 8.77 13.94
C THR A 136 10.74 8.43 14.56
N GLY A 137 11.68 9.37 14.60
CA GLY A 137 13.05 9.11 15.08
C GLY A 137 13.92 10.35 15.02
N GLU A 138 15.23 10.15 15.17
CA GLU A 138 16.18 11.25 15.02
C GLU A 138 16.28 11.68 13.53
N PRO A 139 16.39 12.98 13.23
CA PRO A 139 16.43 13.48 11.86
C PRO A 139 17.54 12.85 11.00
N ASP A 140 18.77 12.77 11.52
CA ASP A 140 19.92 12.21 10.79
C ASP A 140 19.75 10.71 10.51
N ASP A 141 19.13 10.00 11.46
CA ASP A 141 18.81 8.58 11.36
C ASP A 141 17.76 8.31 10.27
N ILE A 142 16.72 9.15 10.20
CA ILE A 142 15.69 9.11 9.16
C ILE A 142 16.32 9.41 7.79
N GLU A 143 17.16 10.45 7.68
CA GLU A 143 17.83 10.77 6.43
C GLU A 143 18.71 9.60 5.94
N GLN A 144 19.54 9.05 6.82
CA GLN A 144 20.41 7.93 6.47
C GLN A 144 19.60 6.73 5.99
N LEU A 145 18.49 6.43 6.67
CA LEU A 145 17.60 5.34 6.28
C LEU A 145 16.98 5.59 4.89
N ARG A 146 16.54 6.82 4.60
CA ARG A 146 16.03 7.20 3.27
C ARG A 146 17.08 7.03 2.18
N ARG A 147 18.32 7.44 2.43
CA ARG A 147 19.44 7.26 1.49
C ARG A 147 19.68 5.78 1.20
N ARG A 148 19.69 4.93 2.24
CA ARG A 148 19.88 3.48 2.11
C ARG A 148 18.73 2.77 1.38
N LEU A 149 17.51 3.28 1.52
CA LEU A 149 16.35 2.79 0.76
C LEU A 149 16.25 3.40 -0.66
N GLY A 150 17.20 4.26 -1.05
CA GLY A 150 17.20 4.92 -2.36
C GLY A 150 16.04 5.89 -2.56
N LEU A 151 15.52 6.45 -1.47
CA LEU A 151 14.38 7.39 -1.42
C LEU A 151 14.79 8.83 -1.09
N PHE A 152 16.08 9.11 -1.02
CA PHE A 152 16.62 10.44 -0.81
C PHE A 152 17.13 11.02 -2.13
N ILE A 153 16.74 12.26 -2.43
CA ILE A 153 17.12 13.02 -3.62
C ILE A 153 17.82 14.29 -3.17
N GLU A 154 19.12 14.40 -3.46
CA GLU A 154 19.91 15.59 -3.17
C GLU A 154 19.36 16.81 -3.94
N GLY A 155 19.32 17.96 -3.28
CA GLY A 155 18.75 19.21 -3.75
C GLY A 155 17.23 19.32 -3.55
N LEU A 156 16.51 18.19 -3.53
CA LEU A 156 15.09 18.17 -3.21
C LEU A 156 14.88 18.06 -1.70
N ASP A 157 15.44 17.01 -1.09
CA ASP A 157 15.20 16.63 0.30
C ASP A 157 16.04 17.41 1.32
N ASN A 158 17.21 17.91 0.92
CA ASN A 158 18.04 18.84 1.70
C ASN A 158 17.99 20.27 1.13
N GLY A 159 17.03 20.55 0.24
CA GLY A 159 16.79 21.86 -0.33
C GLY A 159 15.83 22.71 0.52
N ARG A 160 15.31 23.79 -0.06
CA ARG A 160 14.26 24.62 0.57
C ARG A 160 12.84 24.08 0.36
N SER A 161 12.67 23.02 -0.43
CA SER A 161 11.36 22.42 -0.71
C SER A 161 10.99 21.39 0.38
N LYS A 162 9.70 21.23 0.64
CA LYS A 162 9.17 20.09 1.43
C LYS A 162 8.84 18.87 0.54
N ASP A 163 9.16 18.96 -0.75
CA ASP A 163 9.04 17.85 -1.68
C ASP A 163 9.95 16.70 -1.27
N HIS A 164 9.48 15.48 -1.46
CA HIS A 164 10.24 14.27 -1.21
C HIS A 164 9.81 13.16 -2.16
N ASN A 165 10.58 12.08 -2.19
CA ASN A 165 10.27 10.92 -3.01
C ASN A 165 9.04 10.18 -2.45
N LEU A 166 7.94 10.18 -3.21
CA LEU A 166 6.69 9.47 -2.88
C LEU A 166 6.70 7.99 -3.30
N SER A 167 7.87 7.37 -3.50
CA SER A 167 7.92 5.95 -3.86
C SER A 167 7.69 5.07 -2.63
N LEU A 168 6.90 4.02 -2.82
CA LEU A 168 6.75 2.93 -1.86
C LEU A 168 7.89 1.94 -2.06
N ILE A 169 8.54 1.50 -0.99
CA ILE A 169 9.47 0.37 -1.02
C ILE A 169 8.73 -0.85 -0.54
N ILE A 170 8.67 -1.90 -1.37
CA ILE A 170 8.16 -3.20 -0.94
C ILE A 170 9.28 -4.23 -1.01
N GLY A 171 9.30 -5.17 -0.08
CA GLY A 171 10.29 -6.24 -0.13
C GLY A 171 10.07 -7.37 0.86
N ASN A 172 10.82 -8.43 0.62
CA ASN A 172 10.96 -9.58 1.50
C ASN A 172 12.45 -9.70 1.86
N GLN A 173 12.77 -9.47 3.14
CA GLN A 173 14.15 -9.47 3.60
C GLN A 173 14.78 -10.86 3.52
N ALA A 174 14.06 -11.92 3.88
CA ALA A 174 14.55 -13.31 3.85
C ALA A 174 14.92 -13.76 2.44
N SER A 175 14.14 -13.37 1.42
CA SER A 175 14.47 -13.69 0.02
C SER A 175 15.36 -12.66 -0.66
N GLY A 176 15.66 -11.53 0.00
CA GLY A 176 16.40 -10.40 -0.60
C GLY A 176 15.70 -9.74 -1.78
N ARG A 177 14.37 -9.86 -1.91
CA ARG A 177 13.60 -9.30 -3.04
C ARG A 177 13.07 -7.94 -2.62
N TRP A 178 13.57 -6.88 -3.25
CA TRP A 178 13.17 -5.49 -2.99
C TRP A 178 12.84 -4.78 -4.29
N MET A 179 11.81 -3.92 -4.28
CA MET A 179 11.44 -3.11 -5.45
C MET A 179 10.80 -1.78 -5.02
N LYS A 180 10.96 -0.76 -5.87
CA LYS A 180 10.16 0.45 -5.80
C LYS A 180 8.79 0.17 -6.43
N ALA A 181 7.75 0.65 -5.78
CA ALA A 181 6.38 0.65 -6.27
C ALA A 181 5.79 2.06 -6.17
N SER A 182 4.72 2.30 -6.92
CA SER A 182 3.97 3.54 -6.78
C SER A 182 2.90 3.35 -5.70
N PRO A 183 2.77 4.26 -4.71
CA PRO A 183 1.66 4.21 -3.77
C PRO A 183 0.31 4.54 -4.44
N PHE A 184 0.31 4.96 -5.71
CA PHE A 184 -0.90 5.23 -6.49
C PHE A 184 -1.28 4.07 -7.44
N GLU A 185 -0.51 2.98 -7.43
CA GLU A 185 -0.83 1.78 -8.19
C GLU A 185 -2.17 1.15 -7.73
N SER A 186 -2.76 0.32 -8.58
CA SER A 186 -3.95 -0.46 -8.23
C SER A 186 -3.76 -1.18 -6.89
N PRO A 187 -4.69 -1.02 -5.92
CA PRO A 187 -4.54 -1.65 -4.62
C PRO A 187 -4.54 -3.18 -4.70
N TYR A 188 -5.21 -3.75 -5.72
CA TYR A 188 -5.20 -5.18 -6.00
C TYR A 188 -3.82 -5.69 -6.42
N ILE A 189 -3.10 -4.92 -7.25
CA ILE A 189 -1.76 -5.30 -7.69
C ILE A 189 -0.76 -5.20 -6.52
N LEU A 190 -0.86 -4.14 -5.71
CA LEU A 190 -0.04 -4.03 -4.50
C LEU A 190 -0.33 -5.15 -3.49
N ALA A 191 -1.61 -5.46 -3.26
CA ALA A 191 -2.01 -6.56 -2.38
C ALA A 191 -1.51 -7.93 -2.90
N ASP A 192 -1.60 -8.19 -4.20
CA ASP A 192 -1.06 -9.41 -4.80
C ASP A 192 0.47 -9.49 -4.68
N ARG A 193 1.18 -8.39 -4.93
CA ARG A 193 2.63 -8.36 -4.79
C ARG A 193 3.08 -8.65 -3.35
N LEU A 194 2.43 -8.01 -2.38
CA LEU A 194 2.73 -8.18 -0.96
C LEU A 194 2.29 -9.55 -0.44
N GLY A 195 1.08 -9.99 -0.75
CA GLY A 195 0.49 -11.22 -0.21
C GLY A 195 0.95 -12.51 -0.90
N ASN A 196 1.33 -12.44 -2.17
CA ASN A 196 1.62 -13.61 -3.02
C ASN A 196 3.02 -13.57 -3.65
N SER A 197 3.30 -12.58 -4.52
CA SER A 197 4.55 -12.57 -5.30
C SER A 197 5.79 -12.53 -4.42
N LEU A 198 5.82 -11.67 -3.39
CA LEU A 198 6.93 -11.57 -2.43
C LEU A 198 7.02 -12.77 -1.48
N HIS A 199 5.99 -13.62 -1.41
CA HIS A 199 6.04 -14.91 -0.72
C HIS A 199 6.40 -16.07 -1.67
N ASN A 200 6.88 -15.79 -2.88
CA ASN A 200 7.16 -16.79 -3.92
C ASN A 200 5.94 -17.68 -4.24
N TRP A 201 4.72 -17.13 -4.18
CA TRP A 201 3.48 -17.85 -4.46
C TRP A 201 3.25 -19.10 -3.58
N LYS A 202 3.90 -19.17 -2.41
CA LYS A 202 3.76 -20.29 -1.48
C LYS A 202 2.37 -20.39 -0.85
N ASN A 203 1.65 -19.27 -0.81
CA ASN A 203 0.31 -19.21 -0.27
C ASN A 203 -0.71 -19.43 -1.41
N PRO A 204 -1.63 -20.40 -1.28
CA PRO A 204 -2.64 -20.63 -2.30
C PRO A 204 -3.55 -19.41 -2.44
N SER A 205 -3.85 -19.02 -3.67
CA SER A 205 -4.88 -18.02 -3.94
C SER A 205 -6.24 -18.59 -3.53
N ASN A 206 -6.95 -17.91 -2.63
CA ASN A 206 -8.33 -18.26 -2.28
C ASN A 206 -9.34 -17.78 -3.34
N LEU A 207 -8.89 -17.12 -4.41
CA LEU A 207 -9.74 -16.66 -5.50
C LEU A 207 -9.80 -17.72 -6.60
N ALA A 208 -10.92 -18.43 -6.68
CA ALA A 208 -11.27 -19.24 -7.84
C ALA A 208 -11.78 -18.32 -8.96
N ASN A 209 -10.87 -17.60 -9.62
CA ASN A 209 -11.22 -16.76 -10.76
C ASN A 209 -11.45 -17.64 -11.99
N ASP A 210 -12.60 -17.49 -12.65
CA ASP A 210 -12.94 -18.15 -13.91
C ASP A 210 -12.85 -17.17 -15.07
N TYR A 211 -12.03 -17.50 -16.07
CA TYR A 211 -11.89 -16.71 -17.29
C TYR A 211 -13.19 -16.63 -18.10
N GLY A 212 -14.08 -17.63 -17.98
CA GLY A 212 -15.38 -17.64 -18.67
C GLY A 212 -16.32 -16.50 -18.25
N HIS A 213 -16.06 -15.89 -17.08
CA HIS A 213 -16.84 -14.78 -16.53
C HIS A 213 -16.02 -13.47 -16.44
N ALA A 214 -14.84 -13.43 -17.04
CA ALA A 214 -14.01 -12.24 -17.02
C ALA A 214 -14.72 -11.09 -17.78
N PRO A 215 -14.80 -9.88 -17.21
CA PRO A 215 -15.41 -8.75 -17.92
C PRO A 215 -14.58 -8.38 -19.15
N GLU A 216 -15.25 -7.95 -20.22
CA GLU A 216 -14.57 -7.45 -21.42
C GLU A 216 -13.71 -6.22 -21.08
N VAL A 217 -12.47 -6.23 -21.56
CA VAL A 217 -11.55 -5.10 -21.38
C VAL A 217 -11.93 -4.01 -22.38
N ARG A 218 -12.45 -2.89 -21.88
CA ARG A 218 -12.68 -1.68 -22.66
C ARG A 218 -11.69 -0.57 -22.30
N PRO A 219 -11.33 0.31 -23.24
CA PRO A 219 -10.64 1.55 -22.92
C PRO A 219 -11.48 2.38 -21.93
N PRO A 220 -10.89 2.87 -20.83
CA PRO A 220 -11.59 3.75 -19.90
C PRO A 220 -11.78 5.14 -20.52
N SER A 221 -12.93 5.77 -20.27
CA SER A 221 -13.16 7.17 -20.63
C SER A 221 -12.20 8.08 -19.87
N VAL A 222 -12.02 9.34 -20.32
CA VAL A 222 -11.18 10.31 -19.61
C VAL A 222 -11.64 10.50 -18.16
N GLY A 223 -12.95 10.62 -17.93
CA GLY A 223 -13.52 10.73 -16.60
C GLY A 223 -13.25 9.51 -15.72
N GLU A 224 -13.37 8.30 -16.29
CA GLU A 224 -13.05 7.06 -15.58
C GLU A 224 -11.56 7.01 -15.19
N GLN A 225 -10.66 7.38 -16.09
CA GLN A 225 -9.22 7.41 -15.81
C GLN A 225 -8.90 8.37 -14.67
N ILE A 226 -9.50 9.57 -14.67
CA ILE A 226 -9.36 10.55 -13.59
C ILE A 226 -9.88 9.96 -12.27
N TYR A 227 -11.08 9.37 -12.27
CA TYR A 227 -11.64 8.76 -11.06
C TYR A 227 -10.71 7.66 -10.51
N ARG A 228 -10.29 6.73 -11.37
CA ARG A 228 -9.45 5.58 -10.97
C ARG A 228 -8.08 6.01 -10.43
N THR A 229 -7.49 7.07 -10.98
CA THR A 229 -6.13 7.50 -10.61
C THR A 229 -6.09 8.55 -9.51
N ARG A 230 -7.11 9.42 -9.39
CA ARG A 230 -7.10 10.57 -8.48
C ARG A 230 -8.17 10.54 -7.38
N CYS A 231 -9.27 9.81 -7.56
CA CYS A 231 -10.42 9.84 -6.63
C CYS A 231 -10.62 8.54 -5.86
N SER A 232 -10.38 7.40 -6.52
CA SER A 232 -10.75 6.06 -6.03
C SER A 232 -10.00 5.62 -4.76
N SER A 233 -8.91 6.28 -4.37
CA SER A 233 -8.22 6.00 -3.11
C SER A 233 -9.09 6.37 -1.90
N CYS A 234 -9.88 7.44 -2.03
CA CYS A 234 -10.66 8.00 -0.92
C CYS A 234 -12.17 7.75 -1.09
N HIS A 235 -12.65 7.72 -2.33
CA HIS A 235 -14.07 7.64 -2.66
C HIS A 235 -14.44 6.26 -3.24
N SER A 236 -15.64 5.81 -2.91
CA SER A 236 -16.33 4.69 -3.55
C SER A 236 -17.35 5.20 -4.57
N LEU A 237 -17.83 4.32 -5.44
CA LEU A 237 -18.83 4.64 -6.48
C LEU A 237 -19.84 3.50 -6.59
N GLY A 238 -20.64 3.33 -5.54
CA GLY A 238 -21.68 2.30 -5.46
C GLY A 238 -21.22 0.94 -4.92
N ASP A 239 -19.92 0.77 -4.69
CA ASP A 239 -19.31 -0.40 -4.05
C ASP A 239 -19.16 -0.25 -2.53
N GLY A 240 -19.66 0.85 -1.95
CA GLY A 240 -19.67 1.09 -0.50
C GLY A 240 -20.30 -0.03 0.34
N ALA A 241 -21.14 -0.88 -0.26
CA ALA A 241 -21.67 -2.09 0.36
C ALA A 241 -20.60 -3.12 0.78
N LEU A 242 -19.41 -3.11 0.14
CA LEU A 242 -18.27 -3.94 0.54
C LEU A 242 -17.49 -3.35 1.73
N ALA A 243 -17.85 -2.16 2.22
CA ALA A 243 -17.21 -1.47 3.34
C ALA A 243 -18.27 -1.07 4.40
N PRO A 244 -18.62 -1.97 5.35
CA PRO A 244 -19.59 -1.65 6.41
C PRO A 244 -19.13 -0.53 7.36
N GLN A 245 -17.87 -0.09 7.25
CA GLN A 245 -17.34 1.09 7.95
C GLN A 245 -17.29 2.29 7.00
N ARG A 246 -17.53 3.49 7.55
CA ARG A 246 -17.43 4.76 6.82
C ARG A 246 -16.09 4.83 6.05
N GLY A 247 -16.18 5.16 4.76
CA GLY A 247 -15.03 5.39 3.88
C GLY A 247 -14.17 6.57 4.34
N ILE A 248 -12.99 6.76 3.74
CA ILE A 248 -12.18 7.96 3.97
C ILE A 248 -12.92 9.19 3.45
N GLY A 249 -13.47 9.09 2.25
CA GLY A 249 -14.43 10.03 1.69
C GLY A 249 -15.82 9.42 1.52
N PRO A 250 -16.81 10.25 1.14
CA PRO A 250 -18.15 9.79 0.77
C PRO A 250 -18.14 8.87 -0.45
N ASP A 251 -19.15 7.99 -0.51
CA ASP A 251 -19.54 7.35 -1.77
C ASP A 251 -20.10 8.40 -2.73
N LEU A 252 -19.68 8.34 -3.99
CA LEU A 252 -20.04 9.32 -5.01
C LEU A 252 -21.22 8.88 -5.90
N LEU A 253 -21.82 7.71 -5.66
CA LEU A 253 -22.97 7.25 -6.42
C LEU A 253 -24.14 8.24 -6.26
N GLY A 254 -24.62 8.78 -7.39
CA GLY A 254 -25.70 9.77 -7.42
C GLY A 254 -25.31 11.17 -6.98
N VAL A 255 -24.02 11.47 -6.78
CA VAL A 255 -23.58 12.80 -6.31
C VAL A 255 -23.98 13.91 -7.27
N THR A 256 -23.96 13.64 -8.58
CA THR A 256 -24.37 14.54 -9.67
C THR A 256 -25.86 14.88 -9.65
N ARG A 257 -26.68 14.04 -9.01
CA ARG A 257 -28.13 14.25 -8.84
C ARG A 257 -28.47 14.94 -7.52
N GLN A 258 -27.59 14.81 -6.52
CA GLN A 258 -27.81 15.33 -5.17
C GLN A 258 -27.25 16.74 -4.96
N ARG A 259 -26.30 17.17 -5.80
CA ARG A 259 -25.55 18.41 -5.61
C ARG A 259 -25.65 19.30 -6.83
N ASP A 260 -25.63 20.60 -6.58
CA ASP A 260 -25.52 21.60 -7.64
C ASP A 260 -24.20 21.43 -8.41
N VAL A 261 -24.28 21.49 -9.74
CA VAL A 261 -23.13 21.25 -10.62
C VAL A 261 -22.06 22.35 -10.51
N GLN A 262 -22.44 23.59 -10.21
CA GLN A 262 -21.50 24.69 -10.03
C GLN A 262 -20.74 24.51 -8.72
N TRP A 263 -21.43 24.09 -7.66
CA TRP A 263 -20.79 23.74 -6.39
C TRP A 263 -19.81 22.57 -6.57
N LEU A 264 -20.23 21.48 -7.25
CA LEU A 264 -19.34 20.34 -7.53
C LEU A 264 -18.11 20.74 -8.35
N THR A 265 -18.31 21.57 -9.36
CA THR A 265 -17.23 22.08 -10.21
C THR A 265 -16.22 22.88 -9.38
N ARG A 266 -16.72 23.78 -8.51
CA ARG A 266 -15.84 24.57 -7.64
C ARG A 266 -15.11 23.69 -6.62
N TRP A 267 -15.80 22.74 -6.01
CA TRP A 267 -15.24 21.82 -5.02
C TRP A 267 -14.13 20.96 -5.61
N LEU A 268 -14.27 20.48 -6.85
CA LEU A 268 -13.24 19.68 -7.52
C LEU A 268 -12.01 20.49 -7.93
N LYS A 269 -12.16 21.80 -8.19
CA LYS A 269 -11.07 22.70 -8.59
C LYS A 269 -10.32 23.32 -7.41
N ALA A 270 -11.03 23.61 -6.32
CA ALA A 270 -10.51 24.41 -5.22
C ALA A 270 -11.10 24.01 -3.84
N PRO A 271 -10.99 22.73 -3.42
CA PRO A 271 -11.53 22.29 -2.14
C PRO A 271 -10.86 22.98 -0.96
N ASP A 272 -9.56 23.25 -1.06
CA ASP A 272 -8.76 23.99 -0.08
C ASP A 272 -9.26 25.42 0.12
N GLN A 273 -9.60 26.13 -0.96
CA GLN A 273 -10.14 27.48 -0.87
C GLN A 273 -11.55 27.48 -0.26
N MET A 274 -12.41 26.52 -0.66
CA MET A 274 -13.76 26.42 -0.10
C MET A 274 -13.75 26.09 1.39
N LEU A 275 -12.80 25.29 1.87
CA LEU A 275 -12.59 25.05 3.30
C LEU A 275 -12.07 26.31 4.02
N ALA A 276 -11.14 27.05 3.43
CA ALA A 276 -10.62 28.30 3.99
C ALA A 276 -11.70 29.39 4.10
N GLU A 277 -12.58 29.48 3.11
CA GLU A 277 -13.75 30.35 3.09
C GLU A 277 -14.87 29.89 4.04
N LYS A 278 -14.74 28.67 4.60
CA LYS A 278 -15.75 28.02 5.44
C LYS A 278 -17.10 27.87 4.72
N ASP A 279 -17.08 27.42 3.46
CA ASP A 279 -18.30 27.04 2.74
C ASP A 279 -19.14 26.08 3.62
N PRO A 280 -20.43 26.39 3.87
CA PRO A 280 -21.21 25.65 4.88
C PRO A 280 -21.28 24.14 4.60
N LEU A 281 -21.35 23.77 3.31
CA LEU A 281 -21.44 22.39 2.91
C LEU A 281 -20.08 21.70 2.99
N ALA A 282 -19.01 22.35 2.54
CA ALA A 282 -17.65 21.85 2.68
C ALA A 282 -17.29 21.57 4.14
N MET A 283 -17.63 22.49 5.05
CA MET A 283 -17.38 22.34 6.49
C MET A 283 -18.21 21.21 7.11
N LEU A 284 -19.46 21.03 6.68
CA LEU A 284 -20.29 19.91 7.12
C LEU A 284 -19.65 18.57 6.71
N LEU A 285 -19.21 18.45 5.45
CA LEU A 285 -18.55 17.24 4.97
C LEU A 285 -17.21 17.01 5.69
N TYR A 286 -16.44 18.06 5.92
CA TYR A 286 -15.17 17.98 6.66
C TYR A 286 -15.35 17.40 8.07
N GLU A 287 -16.32 17.89 8.84
CA GLU A 287 -16.63 17.35 10.17
C GLU A 287 -17.17 15.91 10.09
N GLN A 288 -17.97 15.60 9.06
CA GLN A 288 -18.56 14.28 8.86
C GLN A 288 -17.51 13.19 8.53
N TYR A 289 -16.42 13.57 7.86
CA TYR A 289 -15.35 12.67 7.40
C TYR A 289 -14.04 12.90 8.17
N ASN A 290 -14.12 12.84 9.50
CA ASN A 290 -12.97 12.83 10.43
C ASN A 290 -12.01 14.01 10.30
N ARG A 291 -12.50 15.17 9.83
CA ARG A 291 -11.67 16.36 9.61
C ARG A 291 -10.49 16.07 8.68
N LEU A 292 -10.70 15.18 7.71
CA LEU A 292 -9.81 14.95 6.58
C LEU A 292 -10.19 15.91 5.46
N ALA A 293 -9.29 16.84 5.15
CA ALA A 293 -9.48 17.76 4.03
C ALA A 293 -9.30 16.99 2.72
N MET A 294 -10.19 17.22 1.75
CA MET A 294 -10.00 16.72 0.40
C MET A 294 -8.81 17.47 -0.24
N PRO A 295 -7.74 16.77 -0.68
CA PRO A 295 -6.62 17.42 -1.35
C PRO A 295 -7.05 18.11 -2.64
N ASN A 296 -6.38 19.21 -2.98
CA ASN A 296 -6.57 19.82 -4.30
C ASN A 296 -5.85 18.98 -5.37
N LEU A 297 -6.63 18.28 -6.18
CA LEU A 297 -6.15 17.40 -7.26
C LEU A 297 -5.75 18.16 -8.54
N ARG A 298 -5.80 19.49 -8.50
CA ARG A 298 -5.42 20.43 -9.58
C ARG A 298 -6.13 20.14 -10.90
N LEU A 299 -7.43 19.83 -10.83
CA LEU A 299 -8.25 19.51 -12.00
C LEU A 299 -8.60 20.79 -12.79
N GLY A 300 -8.41 20.75 -14.11
CA GLY A 300 -8.89 21.77 -15.04
C GLY A 300 -10.36 21.59 -15.42
N ASP A 301 -10.95 22.59 -16.09
CA ASP A 301 -12.38 22.56 -16.46
C ASP A 301 -12.76 21.34 -17.31
N THR A 302 -11.94 20.97 -18.29
CA THR A 302 -12.17 19.79 -19.14
C THR A 302 -12.11 18.49 -18.34
N GLU A 303 -11.17 18.38 -17.39
CA GLU A 303 -11.03 17.21 -16.52
C GLU A 303 -12.23 17.08 -15.58
N VAL A 304 -12.67 18.20 -14.99
CA VAL A 304 -13.84 18.24 -14.11
C VAL A 304 -15.10 17.86 -14.88
N ALA A 305 -15.33 18.42 -16.06
CA ALA A 305 -16.47 18.08 -16.89
C ALA A 305 -16.48 16.58 -17.25
N ALA A 306 -15.35 16.04 -17.70
CA ALA A 306 -15.23 14.62 -18.02
C ALA A 306 -15.49 13.71 -16.80
N LEU A 307 -14.99 14.09 -15.63
CA LEU A 307 -15.21 13.37 -14.38
C LEU A 307 -16.70 13.37 -13.98
N LEU A 308 -17.35 14.54 -14.01
CA LEU A 308 -18.78 14.65 -13.67
C LEU A 308 -19.66 13.85 -14.65
N THR A 309 -19.35 13.86 -15.94
CA THR A 309 -20.02 13.00 -16.93
C THR A 309 -19.89 11.53 -16.56
N TYR A 310 -18.67 11.06 -16.26
CA TYR A 310 -18.44 9.67 -15.86
C TYR A 310 -19.22 9.29 -14.59
N LEU A 311 -19.25 10.16 -13.57
CA LEU A 311 -19.99 9.89 -12.33
C LEU A 311 -21.51 9.76 -12.58
N GLU A 312 -22.07 10.56 -13.48
CA GLU A 312 -23.49 10.44 -13.86
C GLU A 312 -23.76 9.17 -14.68
N GLU A 313 -22.92 8.86 -15.68
CA GLU A 313 -23.02 7.63 -16.48
C GLU A 313 -22.95 6.38 -15.58
N GLU A 314 -22.04 6.36 -14.62
CA GLU A 314 -21.90 5.25 -13.69
C GLU A 314 -23.09 5.16 -12.71
N THR A 315 -23.60 6.31 -12.26
CA THR A 315 -24.85 6.35 -11.50
C THR A 315 -26.00 5.76 -12.29
N GLN A 316 -26.14 6.12 -13.57
CA GLN A 316 -27.16 5.55 -14.46
C GLN A 316 -26.96 4.05 -14.60
N ARG A 317 -25.74 3.59 -14.89
CA ARG A 317 -25.42 2.17 -15.06
C ARG A 317 -25.80 1.32 -13.84
N ILE A 318 -25.51 1.81 -12.62
CA ILE A 318 -25.75 1.07 -11.37
C ILE A 318 -27.20 1.19 -10.90
N GLN A 319 -27.84 2.35 -11.07
CA GLN A 319 -29.21 2.61 -10.57
C GLN A 319 -30.33 2.37 -11.59
N THR A 320 -30.04 1.96 -12.82
CA THR A 320 -31.08 1.54 -13.78
C THR A 320 -31.68 0.20 -13.31
N PRO A 321 -33.02 0.05 -13.22
CA PRO A 321 -33.62 -1.24 -12.91
C PRO A 321 -33.23 -2.28 -13.97
N LEU A 322 -32.77 -3.46 -13.54
CA LEU A 322 -32.51 -4.61 -14.40
C LEU A 322 -33.71 -4.80 -15.36
N PRO A 323 -33.50 -5.01 -16.67
CA PRO A 323 -34.59 -5.36 -17.57
C PRO A 323 -35.29 -6.61 -17.03
N PRO A 324 -36.64 -6.70 -17.11
CA PRO A 324 -37.35 -7.86 -16.59
C PRO A 324 -36.80 -9.13 -17.25
N LEU A 325 -36.53 -10.14 -16.42
CA LEU A 325 -36.17 -11.48 -16.89
C LEU A 325 -37.22 -11.91 -17.92
N ILE A 326 -36.77 -12.10 -19.16
CA ILE A 326 -37.59 -12.66 -20.23
C ILE A 326 -38.03 -14.05 -19.73
N ARG A 327 -39.33 -14.21 -19.47
CA ARG A 327 -39.92 -15.50 -19.06
C ARG A 327 -39.96 -16.48 -20.22
#